data_AF-A0A9D1G8F7-F1
#
_entry.id   AF-A0A9D1G8F7-F1
#
_cell.length_a   1.000
_cell.length_b   1.000
_cell.length_c   1.000
_cell.angle_alpha   90.00
_cell.angle_beta   90.00
_cell.angle_gamma   90.00
#
_symmetry.space_group_name_H-M   'P 1'
#
loop_
_entity.id
_entity.type
_entity.pdbx_description
1 polymer ?
#
loop_
_entity_poly.entity_id
_entity_poly.type
_entity_poly.pdbx_seq_one_letter_code
_entity_poly.pdbx_strand_id
1 'polypeptide(L)'
;INTKHCKNPIVFKDEFRKSFEEKLLDTIFCPIHGDCTLTNTMVDKNNNIYFIDARGYFGSQIVLGDIRYDWAKLYYSMQGNFDRFNVKDFRLKISDNEVSFEIKSNGWEHLTQKVLKNMKNCNVEDIKFIHAIIWLSLASHCWEDYDSMCLAFYNGVHLVSEFV
;
A
#
# COMPACT_ATOMS: atom_id res chain seq x y z
N ILE A 1 14.89 4.17 10.33
CA ILE A 1 13.60 3.47 10.49
C ILE A 1 13.84 1.98 10.42
N ASN A 2 13.59 1.23 11.50
CA ASN A 2 13.93 -0.20 11.61
C ASN A 2 15.38 -0.46 11.16
N THR A 3 16.35 0.26 11.76
CA THR A 3 17.80 0.26 11.41
C THR A 3 18.19 0.73 10.00
N LYS A 4 17.24 0.93 9.08
CA LYS A 4 17.48 1.46 7.73
C LYS A 4 17.55 2.99 7.75
N HIS A 5 18.58 3.56 7.12
CA HIS A 5 18.62 4.99 6.81
C HIS A 5 17.69 5.27 5.63
N CYS A 6 16.72 6.17 5.83
CA CYS A 6 15.67 6.48 4.85
C CYS A 6 15.69 7.97 4.53
N LYS A 7 15.59 8.31 3.25
CA LYS A 7 15.40 9.69 2.80
C LYS A 7 13.95 10.11 3.02
N ASN A 8 13.73 11.32 3.52
CA ASN A 8 12.38 11.86 3.66
C ASN A 8 11.83 12.27 2.27
N PRO A 9 10.78 11.62 1.75
CA PRO A 9 10.24 11.93 0.41
C PRO A 9 9.65 13.35 0.30
N ILE A 10 9.33 14.00 1.42
CA ILE A 10 8.90 15.42 1.45
C ILE A 10 10.08 16.36 1.21
N VAL A 11 11.30 15.97 1.57
CA VAL A 11 12.52 16.74 1.29
C VAL A 11 13.02 16.43 -0.11
N PHE A 12 13.06 15.14 -0.49
CA PHE A 12 13.55 14.67 -1.78
C PHE A 12 12.41 14.52 -2.81
N LYS A 13 11.60 15.57 -2.96
CA LYS A 13 10.41 15.56 -3.83
C LYS A 13 10.74 15.32 -5.30
N ASP A 14 11.84 15.89 -5.79
CA ASP A 14 12.21 15.78 -7.21
C ASP A 14 12.65 14.37 -7.58
N GLU A 15 13.44 13.72 -6.71
CA GLU A 15 13.82 12.31 -6.87
C GLU A 15 12.57 11.40 -6.84
N PHE A 16 11.69 11.61 -5.86
CA PHE A 16 10.44 10.87 -5.76
C PHE A 16 9.53 11.06 -6.98
N ARG A 17 9.41 12.30 -7.45
CA ARG A 17 8.63 12.64 -8.65
C ARG A 17 9.23 11.97 -9.89
N LYS A 18 10.54 12.01 -10.06
CA LYS A 18 11.22 11.36 -11.19
C LYS A 18 10.96 9.85 -11.18
N SER A 19 11.10 9.18 -10.05
CA SER A 19 10.80 7.74 -9.93
C SER A 19 9.32 7.43 -10.23
N PHE A 20 8.40 8.30 -9.80
CA PHE A 20 6.98 8.20 -10.15
C PHE A 20 6.75 8.33 -11.66
N GLU A 21 7.34 9.35 -12.28
CA GLU A 21 7.19 9.62 -13.70
C GLU A 21 7.74 8.49 -14.56
N GLU A 22 8.90 7.95 -14.21
CA GLU A 22 9.55 6.86 -14.95
C GLU A 22 8.83 5.51 -14.83
N LYS A 23 8.24 5.19 -13.66
CA LYS A 23 7.65 3.87 -13.40
C LYS A 23 6.14 3.84 -13.62
N LEU A 24 5.44 4.93 -13.32
CA LEU A 24 3.98 4.89 -13.14
C LEU A 24 3.18 5.70 -14.16
N LEU A 25 3.79 6.59 -14.97
CA LEU A 25 3.03 7.37 -15.96
C LEU A 25 2.54 6.56 -17.16
N ASP A 26 3.29 5.55 -17.60
CA ASP A 26 2.85 4.66 -18.67
C ASP A 26 1.85 3.66 -18.11
N THR A 27 0.56 3.91 -18.31
CA THR A 27 -0.51 3.08 -17.77
C THR A 27 -1.76 3.12 -18.63
N ILE A 28 -2.52 2.04 -18.57
CA ILE A 28 -3.81 1.91 -19.23
C ILE A 28 -4.89 1.99 -18.16
N PHE A 29 -5.78 2.97 -18.32
CA PHE A 29 -6.93 3.13 -17.44
C PHE A 29 -8.02 2.13 -17.82
N CYS A 30 -8.46 1.34 -16.86
CA CYS A 30 -9.57 0.40 -17.02
C CYS A 30 -10.52 0.50 -15.81
N PRO A 31 -11.71 -0.12 -15.86
CA PRO A 31 -12.55 -0.24 -14.67
C PRO A 31 -11.78 -0.91 -13.53
N ILE A 32 -11.77 -0.29 -12.36
CA ILE A 32 -11.16 -0.81 -11.14
C ILE A 32 -12.17 -0.84 -9.98
N HIS A 33 -11.90 -1.68 -8.98
CA HIS A 33 -12.62 -1.65 -7.71
C HIS A 33 -12.23 -0.43 -6.86
N GLY A 34 -10.92 -0.15 -6.79
CA GLY A 34 -10.32 0.96 -6.03
C GLY A 34 -10.13 0.68 -4.53
N ASP A 35 -10.65 -0.44 -4.04
CA ASP A 35 -10.48 -0.84 -2.63
C ASP A 35 -10.71 -2.35 -2.38
N CYS A 36 -10.15 -3.20 -3.22
CA CYS A 36 -10.27 -4.67 -3.13
C CYS A 36 -9.35 -5.26 -2.03
N THR A 37 -9.34 -4.64 -0.85
CA THR A 37 -8.63 -5.14 0.33
C THR A 37 -9.26 -6.45 0.83
N LEU A 38 -8.53 -7.21 1.65
CA LEU A 38 -9.06 -8.47 2.19
C LEU A 38 -10.31 -8.27 3.05
N THR A 39 -10.45 -7.12 3.73
CA THR A 39 -11.65 -6.77 4.51
C THR A 39 -12.87 -6.48 3.63
N ASN A 40 -12.64 -6.15 2.36
CA ASN A 40 -13.67 -5.91 1.34
C ASN A 40 -13.82 -7.09 0.37
N THR A 41 -13.35 -8.27 0.79
CA THR A 41 -13.39 -9.51 0.00
C THR A 41 -14.13 -10.59 0.78
N MET A 42 -15.16 -11.17 0.18
CA MET A 42 -15.93 -12.28 0.72
C MET A 42 -15.67 -13.56 -0.06
N VAL A 43 -15.74 -14.70 0.62
CA VAL A 43 -15.63 -16.03 0.01
C VAL A 43 -16.86 -16.84 0.41
N ASP A 44 -17.56 -17.41 -0.57
CA ASP A 44 -18.70 -18.28 -0.30
C ASP A 44 -18.27 -19.73 0.01
N LYS A 45 -19.24 -20.59 0.33
CA LYS A 45 -19.01 -22.02 0.60
C LYS A 45 -18.44 -22.81 -0.59
N ASN A 46 -18.48 -22.26 -1.80
CA ASN A 46 -17.98 -22.86 -3.02
C ASN A 46 -16.62 -22.28 -3.45
N ASN A 47 -16.00 -21.44 -2.60
CA ASN A 47 -14.77 -20.69 -2.88
C ASN A 47 -14.91 -19.64 -4.00
N ASN A 48 -16.11 -19.17 -4.31
CA ASN A 48 -16.29 -18.01 -5.16
C ASN A 48 -15.89 -16.75 -4.39
N ILE A 49 -15.13 -15.87 -5.04
CA ILE A 49 -14.65 -14.62 -4.47
C ILE A 49 -15.57 -13.49 -4.91
N TYR A 50 -16.02 -12.68 -3.96
CA TYR A 50 -16.85 -11.51 -4.18
C TYR A 50 -16.20 -10.29 -3.58
N PHE A 51 -16.02 -9.24 -4.39
CA PHE A 51 -15.60 -7.93 -3.90
C PHE A 51 -16.82 -7.08 -3.56
N ILE A 52 -16.74 -6.33 -2.46
CA ILE A 52 -17.79 -5.43 -1.97
C ILE A 52 -17.20 -4.05 -1.69
N ASP A 53 -18.07 -3.04 -1.58
CA ASP A 53 -17.67 -1.66 -1.27
C ASP A 53 -16.67 -1.07 -2.29
N ALA A 54 -17.03 -1.15 -3.57
CA ALA A 54 -16.25 -0.53 -4.63
C ALA A 54 -16.25 0.99 -4.47
N ARG A 55 -15.06 1.57 -4.31
CA ARG A 55 -14.88 3.02 -4.21
C ARG A 55 -15.26 3.72 -5.51
N GLY A 56 -15.02 3.06 -6.65
CA GLY A 56 -15.54 3.47 -7.95
C GLY A 56 -14.97 4.80 -8.48
N TYR A 57 -13.85 5.28 -7.96
CA TYR A 57 -13.12 6.43 -8.50
C TYR A 57 -11.60 6.31 -8.30
N PHE A 58 -10.84 6.96 -9.18
CA PHE A 58 -9.39 7.07 -9.13
C PHE A 58 -8.97 8.52 -9.43
N GLY A 59 -8.59 9.27 -8.39
CA GLY A 59 -8.39 10.72 -8.51
C GLY A 59 -9.71 11.41 -8.91
N SER A 60 -9.72 12.09 -10.07
CA SER A 60 -10.91 12.73 -10.63
C SER A 60 -11.71 11.83 -11.60
N GLN A 61 -11.20 10.64 -11.93
CA GLN A 61 -11.86 9.72 -12.85
C GLN A 61 -12.85 8.83 -12.11
N ILE A 62 -14.03 8.64 -12.67
CA ILE A 62 -15.07 7.73 -12.13
C ILE A 62 -14.92 6.39 -12.84
N VAL A 63 -14.93 5.29 -12.08
CA VAL A 63 -14.75 3.88 -12.48
C VAL A 63 -13.37 3.54 -13.05
N LEU A 64 -12.78 4.41 -13.87
CA LEU A 64 -11.53 4.15 -14.57
C LEU A 64 -10.32 4.53 -13.70
N GLY A 65 -9.35 3.62 -13.59
CA GLY A 65 -8.10 3.83 -12.88
C GLY A 65 -7.00 2.90 -13.36
N ASP A 66 -5.84 3.03 -12.72
CA ASP A 66 -4.69 2.17 -12.99
C ASP A 66 -4.95 0.74 -12.46
N ILE A 67 -4.89 -0.28 -13.32
CA ILE A 67 -5.08 -1.69 -12.92
C ILE A 67 -4.09 -2.13 -11.84
N ARG A 68 -2.88 -1.56 -11.81
CA ARG A 68 -1.85 -1.83 -10.79
C ARG A 68 -2.31 -1.38 -9.40
N TYR A 69 -3.24 -0.44 -9.31
CA TYR A 69 -3.75 0.06 -8.04
C TYR A 69 -4.54 -1.01 -7.27
N ASP A 70 -5.41 -1.77 -7.94
CA ASP A 70 -6.15 -2.88 -7.30
C ASP A 70 -5.19 -3.99 -6.84
N TRP A 71 -4.17 -4.32 -7.65
CA TRP A 71 -3.13 -5.25 -7.23
C TRP A 71 -2.32 -4.74 -6.03
N ALA A 72 -2.04 -3.44 -5.97
CA ALA A 72 -1.39 -2.82 -4.84
C ALA A 72 -2.27 -2.83 -3.58
N LYS A 73 -3.60 -2.69 -3.70
CA LYS A 73 -4.55 -2.82 -2.59
C LYS A 73 -4.63 -4.24 -2.03
N LEU A 74 -4.55 -5.25 -2.90
CA LEU A 74 -4.46 -6.65 -2.47
C LEU A 74 -3.12 -6.92 -1.79
N TYR A 75 -2.01 -6.45 -2.36
CA TYR A 75 -0.68 -6.54 -1.75
C TYR A 75 -0.61 -5.82 -0.39
N TYR A 76 -1.21 -4.64 -0.30
CA TYR A 76 -1.34 -3.85 0.92
C TYR A 76 -2.02 -4.61 2.06
N SER A 77 -3.04 -5.39 1.72
CA SER A 77 -3.68 -6.28 2.69
C SER A 77 -2.77 -7.45 3.03
N MET A 78 -2.33 -8.23 2.04
CA MET A 78 -1.63 -9.51 2.28
C MET A 78 -0.23 -9.34 2.85
N GLN A 79 0.59 -8.49 2.24
CA GLN A 79 2.01 -8.32 2.59
C GLN A 79 2.23 -7.10 3.47
N GLY A 80 1.41 -6.06 3.29
CA GLY A 80 1.45 -4.84 4.10
C GLY A 80 0.81 -5.02 5.48
N ASN A 81 0.09 -6.12 5.73
CA ASN A 81 -0.62 -6.37 6.98
C ASN A 81 -1.59 -5.23 7.36
N PHE A 82 -2.22 -4.61 6.36
CA PHE A 82 -3.06 -3.43 6.59
C PHE A 82 -4.23 -3.69 7.55
N ASP A 83 -4.84 -4.86 7.48
CA ASP A 83 -5.94 -5.26 8.37
C ASP A 83 -5.51 -5.23 9.85
N ARG A 84 -4.29 -5.68 10.15
CA ARG A 84 -3.68 -5.62 11.48
C ARG A 84 -3.36 -4.20 11.90
N PHE A 85 -2.83 -3.40 10.97
CA PHE A 85 -2.64 -1.97 11.21
C PHE A 85 -3.96 -1.25 11.52
N ASN A 86 -5.02 -1.54 10.77
CA ASN A 86 -6.32 -0.88 10.87
C ASN A 86 -7.00 -1.14 12.24
N VAL A 87 -6.77 -2.32 12.84
CA VAL A 87 -7.22 -2.63 14.21
C VAL A 87 -6.19 -2.27 15.29
N LYS A 88 -5.14 -1.51 14.93
CA LYS A 88 -4.07 -1.05 15.80
C LYS A 88 -3.25 -2.17 16.46
N ASP A 89 -3.13 -3.32 15.79
CA ASP A 89 -2.29 -4.45 16.24
C ASP A 89 -0.84 -4.26 15.76
N PHE A 90 -0.21 -3.19 16.27
CA PHE A 90 1.16 -2.82 15.95
C PHE A 90 1.89 -2.26 17.18
N ARG A 91 3.21 -2.18 17.07
CA ARG A 91 4.08 -1.51 18.04
C ARG A 91 4.85 -0.39 17.33
N LEU A 92 4.95 0.77 17.98
CA LEU A 92 5.70 1.92 17.48
C LEU A 92 6.56 2.49 18.62
N LYS A 93 7.82 2.80 18.32
CA LYS A 93 8.73 3.52 19.21
C LYS A 93 9.44 4.60 18.41
N ILE A 94 9.28 5.84 18.85
CA ILE A 94 9.94 7.01 18.29
C ILE A 94 10.92 7.54 19.33
N SER A 95 12.14 7.80 18.91
CA SER A 95 13.20 8.46 19.69
C SER A 95 13.81 9.57 18.85
N ASP A 96 14.71 10.36 19.42
CA ASP A 96 15.29 11.54 18.75
C ASP A 96 15.94 11.21 17.40
N ASN A 97 16.58 10.04 17.29
CA ASN A 97 17.35 9.64 16.10
C ASN A 97 16.88 8.34 15.44
N GLU A 98 15.92 7.63 16.03
CA GLU A 98 15.47 6.34 15.53
C GLU A 98 13.96 6.16 15.68
N VAL A 99 13.37 5.56 14.66
CA VAL A 99 12.01 5.02 14.69
C VAL A 99 12.10 3.51 14.48
N SER A 100 11.44 2.75 15.36
CA SER A 100 11.20 1.32 15.16
C SER A 100 9.72 0.99 15.28
N PHE A 101 9.25 0.09 14.43
CA PHE A 101 7.87 -0.36 14.44
C PHE A 101 7.74 -1.79 13.94
N GLU A 102 6.65 -2.44 14.33
CA GLU A 102 6.26 -3.77 13.88
C GLU A 102 4.74 -3.83 13.76
N ILE A 103 4.23 -4.17 12.58
CA ILE A 103 2.82 -4.50 12.36
C ILE A 103 2.71 -6.02 12.49
N LYS A 104 1.77 -6.51 13.29
CA LYS A 104 1.59 -7.95 13.45
C LYS A 104 1.18 -8.58 12.12
N SER A 105 1.60 -9.83 11.92
CA SER A 105 1.22 -10.63 10.77
C SER A 105 -0.28 -10.94 10.75
N ASN A 106 -0.89 -10.85 9.56
CA ASN A 106 -2.22 -11.38 9.29
C ASN A 106 -2.21 -12.85 8.80
N GLY A 107 -1.03 -13.40 8.51
CA GLY A 107 -0.83 -14.79 8.09
C GLY A 107 -0.90 -15.01 6.58
N TRP A 108 -1.14 -13.98 5.77
CA TRP A 108 -1.32 -14.09 4.32
C TRP A 108 -0.04 -13.83 3.51
N GLU A 109 1.03 -13.35 4.14
CA GLU A 109 2.26 -12.92 3.48
C GLU A 109 2.85 -14.01 2.57
N HIS A 110 2.80 -15.26 3.05
CA HIS A 110 3.33 -16.43 2.34
C HIS A 110 2.61 -16.74 1.01
N LEU A 111 1.38 -16.24 0.82
CA LEU A 111 0.60 -16.42 -0.41
C LEU A 111 0.76 -15.26 -1.40
N THR A 112 1.31 -14.12 -0.98
CA THR A 112 1.44 -12.91 -1.80
C THR A 112 2.06 -13.22 -3.16
N GLN A 113 3.20 -13.91 -3.18
CA GLN A 113 3.89 -14.25 -4.43
C GLN A 113 3.07 -15.16 -5.34
N LYS A 114 2.28 -16.07 -4.77
CA LYS A 114 1.40 -16.95 -5.55
C LYS A 114 0.26 -16.16 -6.19
N VAL A 115 -0.30 -15.19 -5.47
CA VAL A 115 -1.36 -14.31 -5.97
C VAL A 115 -0.85 -13.40 -7.08
N LEU A 116 0.30 -12.75 -6.87
CA LEU A 116 0.91 -11.83 -7.83
C LEU A 116 1.31 -12.50 -9.16
N LYS A 117 1.53 -13.81 -9.21
CA LYS A 117 1.76 -14.55 -10.47
C LYS A 117 0.58 -14.49 -11.44
N ASN A 118 -0.62 -14.13 -10.99
CA ASN A 118 -1.79 -13.99 -11.84
C ASN A 118 -1.91 -12.61 -12.51
N MET A 119 -1.02 -11.67 -12.15
CA MET A 119 -0.96 -10.37 -12.81
C MET A 119 -0.64 -10.54 -14.31
N LYS A 120 -1.29 -9.73 -15.14
CA LYS A 120 -1.02 -9.64 -16.57
C LYS A 120 -0.63 -8.20 -16.88
N ASN A 121 0.43 -8.00 -17.65
CA ASN A 121 0.91 -6.68 -18.06
C ASN A 121 1.25 -5.74 -16.89
N CYS A 122 1.63 -6.29 -15.74
CA CYS A 122 2.10 -5.53 -14.58
C CYS A 122 3.35 -6.20 -14.01
N ASN A 123 4.29 -5.41 -13.49
CA ASN A 123 5.46 -5.93 -12.79
C ASN A 123 5.32 -5.72 -11.27
N VAL A 124 5.99 -6.56 -10.48
CA VAL A 124 5.88 -6.54 -9.01
C VAL A 124 6.50 -5.28 -8.39
N GLU A 125 7.51 -4.67 -9.03
CA GLU A 125 8.15 -3.46 -8.52
C GLU A 125 7.19 -2.28 -8.52
N ASP A 126 6.40 -2.10 -9.57
CA ASP A 126 5.38 -1.05 -9.65
C ASP A 126 4.33 -1.23 -8.54
N ILE A 127 3.91 -2.47 -8.29
CA ILE A 127 2.94 -2.78 -7.22
C ILE A 127 3.50 -2.38 -5.86
N LYS A 128 4.76 -2.74 -5.58
CA LYS A 128 5.46 -2.36 -4.34
C LYS A 128 5.60 -0.84 -4.22
N PHE A 129 5.84 -0.14 -5.33
CA PHE A 129 5.98 1.30 -5.31
C PHE A 129 4.64 1.98 -5.03
N ILE A 130 3.58 1.60 -5.74
CA ILE A 130 2.21 2.09 -5.48
C ILE A 130 1.80 1.79 -4.03
N HIS A 131 2.10 0.59 -3.52
CA HIS A 131 1.88 0.23 -2.12
C HIS A 131 2.58 1.18 -1.14
N ALA A 132 3.83 1.55 -1.41
CA ALA A 132 4.57 2.51 -0.59
C ALA A 132 3.91 3.91 -0.61
N ILE A 133 3.40 4.33 -1.78
CA ILE A 133 2.64 5.58 -1.95
C ILE A 133 1.30 5.53 -1.18
N ILE A 134 0.60 4.39 -1.20
CA ILE A 134 -0.63 4.18 -0.43
C ILE A 134 -0.36 4.40 1.06
N TRP A 135 0.72 3.86 1.62
CA TRP A 135 1.11 4.08 3.02
C TRP A 135 1.40 5.55 3.34
N LEU A 136 2.13 6.25 2.47
CA LEU A 136 2.38 7.68 2.64
C LEU A 136 1.07 8.48 2.63
N SER A 137 0.16 8.15 1.72
CA SER A 137 -1.16 8.79 1.64
C SER A 137 -2.03 8.44 2.83
N LEU A 138 -1.91 7.24 3.41
CA LEU A 138 -2.72 6.81 4.55
C LEU A 138 -2.52 7.72 5.76
N ALA A 139 -1.32 8.26 5.97
CA ALA A 139 -1.03 9.14 7.10
C ALA A 139 -1.99 10.33 7.20
N SER A 140 -2.46 10.89 6.07
CA SER A 140 -3.45 11.98 6.08
C SER A 140 -4.89 11.50 6.39
N HIS A 141 -5.16 10.20 6.28
CA HIS A 141 -6.47 9.61 6.54
C HIS A 141 -6.62 9.08 7.98
N CYS A 142 -5.53 8.84 8.70
CA CYS A 142 -5.53 8.44 10.11
C CYS A 142 -5.14 9.57 11.07
N TRP A 143 -5.43 10.83 10.71
CA TRP A 143 -5.08 12.04 11.47
C TRP A 143 -5.67 12.10 12.89
N GLU A 144 -6.72 11.32 13.16
CA GLU A 144 -7.35 11.22 14.50
C GLU A 144 -6.54 10.37 15.48
N ASP A 145 -5.58 9.57 15.01
CA ASP A 145 -4.74 8.70 15.83
C ASP A 145 -3.26 8.94 15.54
N TYR A 146 -2.57 9.54 16.52
CA TYR A 146 -1.18 9.97 16.39
C TYR A 146 -0.24 8.82 15.99
N ASP A 147 -0.35 7.68 16.67
CA ASP A 147 0.52 6.53 16.44
C ASP A 147 0.28 5.93 15.05
N SER A 148 -0.98 5.81 14.63
CA SER A 148 -1.35 5.30 13.30
C SER A 148 -0.85 6.24 12.20
N MET A 149 -1.01 7.55 12.37
CA MET A 149 -0.49 8.56 11.44
C MET A 149 1.04 8.44 11.31
N CYS A 150 1.75 8.41 12.44
CA CYS A 150 3.21 8.29 12.45
C CYS A 150 3.67 6.99 11.82
N LEU A 151 3.11 5.84 12.22
CA LEU A 151 3.49 4.54 11.67
C LEU A 151 3.20 4.48 10.17
N ALA A 152 2.03 4.94 9.72
CA ALA A 152 1.69 4.95 8.30
C ALA A 152 2.73 5.73 7.48
N PHE A 153 3.10 6.93 7.95
CA PHE A 153 4.13 7.73 7.31
C PHE A 153 5.49 7.04 7.33
N TYR A 154 5.98 6.59 8.49
CA TYR A 154 7.31 5.97 8.60
C TYR A 154 7.41 4.64 7.82
N ASN A 155 6.33 3.86 7.76
CA ASN A 155 6.27 2.66 6.94
C ASN A 155 6.31 3.02 5.45
N GLY A 156 5.53 4.01 5.02
CA GLY A 156 5.60 4.55 3.66
C GLY A 156 7.00 5.01 3.29
N VAL A 157 7.68 5.76 4.17
CA VAL A 157 9.08 6.21 3.98
C VAL A 157 10.04 5.03 3.89
N HIS A 158 9.90 4.03 4.77
CA HIS A 158 10.75 2.83 4.78
C HIS A 158 10.66 2.05 3.45
N LEU A 159 9.44 1.89 2.94
CA LEU A 159 9.13 1.21 1.68
C LEU A 159 9.57 2.02 0.46
N VAL A 160 9.28 3.33 0.44
CA VAL A 160 9.66 4.23 -0.66
C VAL A 160 11.18 4.32 -0.83
N SER A 161 11.96 4.14 0.24
CA SER A 161 13.43 4.15 0.19
C SER A 161 14.06 3.03 -0.67
N GLU A 162 13.27 2.11 -1.25
CA GLU A 162 13.73 1.18 -2.28
C GLU A 162 13.70 1.78 -3.70
N PHE A 163 13.06 2.94 -3.87
CA PHE A 163 12.77 3.58 -5.15
C PHE A 163 13.35 4.99 -5.29
N VAL A 164 13.95 5.55 -4.23
CA VAL A 164 14.59 6.89 -4.15
C VAL A 164 15.85 6.87 -3.30
#